data_AF-A0A351ELD4-F1
#
_entry.id   AF-A0A351ELD4-F1
#
_cell.length_a   1.000
_cell.length_b   1.000
_cell.length_c   1.000
_cell.angle_alpha   90.00
_cell.angle_beta   90.00
_cell.angle_gamma   90.00
#
_symmetry.space_group_name_H-M   'P 1'
#
loop_
_entity.id
_entity.type
_entity.pdbx_description
1 polymer ?
#
loop_
_entity_poly.entity_id
_entity_poly.type
_entity_poly.pdbx_seq_one_letter_code
_entity_poly.pdbx_strand_id
1 'polypeptide(L)'
;LLLCGCDYRVGVDGPVKIGLNEVAIALTLPRWALLIASERLSKRHLQVSVANARLVDGSGAVNAGFLDEVISPEDVLSRAIEVAQGFGENLDPQAYAATVRALRGSVLAQMDEAVAADRAAAGL
;
A
#
# COMPACT_ATOMS: atom_id res chain seq x y z
N LEU A 1 2.36 -5.21 2.42
CA LEU A 1 3.24 -4.10 2.00
C LEU A 1 3.08 -3.72 0.52
N LEU A 2 3.18 -4.65 -0.43
CA LEU A 2 3.09 -4.34 -1.88
C LEU A 2 1.86 -3.50 -2.26
N LEU A 3 0.71 -3.79 -1.66
CA LEU A 3 -0.52 -3.00 -1.84
C LEU A 3 -0.29 -1.50 -1.63
N CYS A 4 0.55 -1.09 -0.68
CA CYS A 4 0.78 0.32 -0.38
C CYS A 4 1.46 1.10 -1.52
N GLY A 5 2.11 0.41 -2.46
CA GLY A 5 2.74 1.03 -3.64
C GLY A 5 1.83 1.15 -4.86
N CYS A 6 0.61 0.64 -4.81
CA CYS A 6 -0.32 0.68 -5.94
C CYS A 6 -1.14 1.97 -5.98
N ASP A 7 -1.62 2.33 -7.17
CA ASP A 7 -2.49 3.49 -7.37
C ASP A 7 -3.91 3.23 -6.85
N TYR A 8 -4.50 2.11 -7.26
CA TYR A 8 -5.81 1.65 -6.81
C TYR A 8 -5.77 0.15 -6.49
N ARG A 9 -6.47 -0.29 -5.44
CA ARG A 9 -6.40 -1.65 -4.90
C ARG A 9 -7.79 -2.22 -4.66
N VAL A 10 -8.17 -3.14 -5.53
CA VAL A 10 -9.35 -3.99 -5.38
C VAL A 10 -8.95 -5.22 -4.58
N GLY A 11 -9.72 -5.58 -3.56
CA GLY A 11 -9.54 -6.83 -2.84
C GLY A 11 -10.82 -7.62 -2.66
N VAL A 12 -10.71 -8.73 -1.95
CA VAL A 12 -11.82 -9.65 -1.68
C VAL A 12 -12.64 -9.15 -0.49
N ASP A 13 -13.97 -9.14 -0.63
CA ASP A 13 -14.91 -9.05 0.49
C ASP A 13 -15.08 -10.44 1.12
N GLY A 14 -14.23 -10.76 2.11
CA GLY A 14 -14.23 -12.09 2.70
C GLY A 14 -13.11 -12.33 3.73
N PRO A 15 -13.03 -13.55 4.27
CA PRO A 15 -12.08 -13.91 5.33
C PRO A 15 -10.65 -13.99 4.78
N VAL A 16 -9.98 -12.85 4.73
CA VAL A 16 -8.56 -12.70 4.37
C VAL A 16 -7.78 -12.11 5.55
N LYS A 17 -6.46 -12.21 5.50
CA LYS A 17 -5.57 -11.62 6.52
C LYS A 17 -4.66 -10.61 5.83
N ILE A 18 -5.00 -9.33 5.94
CA ILE A 18 -4.23 -8.22 5.39
C ILE A 18 -3.62 -7.43 6.54
N GLY A 19 -2.31 -7.15 6.45
CA GLY A 19 -1.61 -6.34 7.45
C GLY A 19 -0.10 -6.40 7.28
N LEU A 20 0.60 -5.84 8.26
CA LEU A 20 2.05 -5.92 8.43
C LEU A 20 2.31 -6.73 9.69
N ASN A 21 2.89 -7.93 9.57
CA ASN A 21 3.03 -8.88 10.67
C ASN A 21 4.45 -8.95 11.24
N GLU A 22 5.36 -8.09 10.80
CA GLU A 22 6.79 -8.12 11.08
C GLU A 22 7.06 -8.14 12.59
N VAL A 23 6.41 -7.27 13.37
CA VAL A 23 6.60 -7.22 14.84
C VAL A 23 6.13 -8.50 15.52
N ALA A 24 5.05 -9.12 15.03
CA ALA A 24 4.55 -10.39 15.59
C ALA A 24 5.52 -11.57 15.37
N ILE A 25 6.42 -11.46 14.39
CA ILE A 25 7.48 -12.45 14.11
C ILE A 25 8.87 -11.93 14.51
N ALA A 26 8.95 -10.96 15.43
CA ALA A 26 10.18 -10.39 15.97
C ALA A 26 11.08 -9.69 14.95
N LEU A 27 10.50 -9.15 13.87
CA LEU A 27 11.19 -8.30 12.90
C LEU A 27 10.80 -6.83 13.10
N THR A 28 11.79 -5.95 12.97
CA THR A 28 11.54 -4.51 12.87
C THR A 28 11.24 -4.18 11.41
N LEU A 29 10.15 -3.45 11.17
CA LEU A 29 9.80 -3.00 9.83
C LEU A 29 10.88 -2.02 9.33
N PRO A 30 11.48 -2.22 8.15
CA PRO A 30 12.53 -1.34 7.65
C PRO A 30 11.98 0.05 7.33
N ARG A 31 12.85 1.07 7.34
CA ARG A 31 12.43 2.49 7.24
C ARG A 31 11.68 2.77 5.94
N TRP A 32 12.12 2.23 4.82
CA TRP A 32 11.43 2.40 3.53
C TRP A 32 10.00 1.85 3.54
N ALA A 33 9.78 0.72 4.23
CA ALA A 33 8.47 0.09 4.35
C ALA A 33 7.54 0.91 5.27
N LEU A 34 8.10 1.52 6.32
CA LEU A 34 7.36 2.44 7.18
C LEU A 34 6.92 3.70 6.42
N LEU A 35 7.76 4.25 5.54
CA LEU A 35 7.43 5.43 4.73
C LEU A 35 6.21 5.17 3.84
N ILE A 36 6.22 4.09 3.05
CA ILE A 36 5.10 3.79 2.16
C ILE A 36 3.83 3.35 2.91
N ALA A 37 3.97 2.69 4.07
CA ALA A 37 2.84 2.40 4.93
C ALA A 37 2.23 3.68 5.53
N SER A 38 3.06 4.63 5.94
CA SER A 38 2.63 5.93 6.50
C SER A 38 1.94 6.82 5.47
N GLU A 39 2.41 6.77 4.23
CA GLU A 39 1.80 7.49 3.10
C GLU A 39 0.40 6.94 2.77
N ARG A 40 0.20 5.62 2.88
CA ARG A 40 -1.03 4.97 2.42
C ARG A 40 -2.09 4.76 3.49
N LEU A 41 -1.68 4.39 4.70
CA LEU A 41 -2.63 4.00 5.76
C LEU A 41 -3.21 5.22 6.45
N SER A 42 -4.45 5.07 6.92
CA SER A 42 -5.08 6.07 7.78
C SER A 42 -4.25 6.28 9.04
N LYS A 43 -4.02 7.54 9.42
CA LYS A 43 -3.32 7.91 10.67
C LYS A 43 -3.92 7.23 11.91
N ARG A 44 -5.24 7.00 11.92
CA ARG A 44 -5.94 6.29 13.01
C ARG A 44 -5.53 4.82 13.14
N HIS A 45 -5.05 4.21 12.07
CA HIS A 45 -4.74 2.79 12.01
C HIS A 45 -3.24 2.49 12.02
N LEU A 46 -2.36 3.49 11.80
CA LEU A 46 -0.91 3.28 11.73
C LEU A 46 -0.34 2.50 12.92
N GLN A 47 -0.62 2.93 14.15
CA GLN A 47 -0.11 2.27 15.35
C GLN A 47 -0.52 0.80 15.40
N VAL A 48 -1.82 0.53 15.20
CA VAL A 48 -2.35 -0.83 15.33
C VAL A 48 -1.93 -1.73 14.16
N SER A 49 -1.83 -1.18 12.95
CA SER A 49 -1.45 -1.92 11.76
C SER A 49 0.05 -2.22 11.70
N VAL A 50 0.90 -1.29 12.14
CA VAL A 50 2.36 -1.41 12.04
C VAL A 50 2.96 -2.00 13.33
N ALA A 51 2.77 -1.32 14.46
CA ALA A 51 3.45 -1.69 15.71
C ALA A 51 2.75 -2.85 16.43
N ASN A 52 1.41 -2.88 16.42
CA ASN A 52 0.65 -3.99 17.03
C ASN A 52 0.43 -5.16 16.08
N ALA A 53 0.96 -5.10 14.84
CA ALA A 53 0.86 -6.15 13.84
C ALA A 53 -0.59 -6.66 13.60
N ARG A 54 -1.58 -5.77 13.70
CA ARG A 54 -2.99 -6.13 13.55
C ARG A 54 -3.29 -6.55 12.12
N LEU A 55 -3.81 -7.77 11.97
CA LEU A 55 -4.38 -8.27 10.73
C LEU A 55 -5.87 -7.91 10.66
N VAL A 56 -6.33 -7.56 9.47
CA VAL A 56 -7.72 -7.21 9.18
C VAL A 56 -8.24 -8.02 7.99
N ASP A 57 -9.57 -8.18 7.92
CA ASP A 57 -10.28 -8.73 6.78
C ASP A 57 -10.41 -7.68 5.65
N GLY A 58 -11.13 -8.02 4.57
CA GLY A 58 -11.31 -7.11 3.43
C GLY A 58 -11.91 -5.76 3.83
N SER A 59 -13.04 -5.78 4.55
CA SER A 59 -13.71 -4.56 4.99
C SER A 59 -12.83 -3.71 5.93
N GLY A 60 -12.13 -4.35 6.87
CA GLY A 60 -11.18 -3.70 7.75
C GLY A 60 -9.96 -3.16 7.01
N ALA A 61 -9.53 -3.81 5.93
CA ALA A 61 -8.44 -3.33 5.08
C ALA A 61 -8.83 -2.05 4.33
N VAL A 62 -10.07 -1.93 3.84
CA VAL A 62 -10.56 -0.66 3.26
C VAL A 62 -10.52 0.45 4.31
N ASN A 63 -11.09 0.23 5.50
CA ASN A 63 -11.10 1.21 6.59
C ASN A 63 -9.67 1.60 7.06
N ALA A 64 -8.73 0.65 7.07
CA ALA A 64 -7.34 0.91 7.46
C ALA A 64 -6.54 1.67 6.37
N GLY A 65 -6.95 1.58 5.11
CA GLY A 65 -6.20 2.08 3.96
C GLY A 65 -5.36 1.01 3.24
N PHE A 66 -5.51 -0.27 3.61
CA PHE A 66 -5.20 -1.51 2.87
C PHE A 66 -5.59 -1.49 1.39
N LEU A 67 -6.88 -1.31 1.19
CA LEU A 67 -7.57 -1.44 -0.06
C LEU A 67 -8.38 -0.17 -0.32
N ASP A 68 -8.81 0.03 -1.55
CA ASP A 68 -9.71 1.11 -1.95
C ASP A 68 -11.15 0.63 -2.03
N GLU A 69 -11.35 -0.62 -2.45
CA GLU A 69 -12.65 -1.29 -2.47
C GLU A 69 -12.49 -2.80 -2.25
N VAL A 70 -13.61 -3.45 -1.92
CA VAL A 70 -13.73 -4.90 -1.86
C VAL A 70 -14.90 -5.37 -2.69
N ILE A 71 -14.74 -6.53 -3.32
CA ILE A 71 -15.73 -7.16 -4.21
C ILE A 71 -15.75 -8.68 -3.96
N SER A 72 -16.74 -9.38 -4.52
CA SER A 72 -16.82 -10.84 -4.46
C SER A 72 -15.51 -11.50 -4.94
N PRO A 73 -15.04 -12.59 -4.30
CA PRO A 73 -13.76 -13.21 -4.65
C PRO A 73 -13.60 -13.53 -6.15
N GLU A 74 -14.66 -13.97 -6.81
CA GLU A 74 -14.70 -14.30 -8.24
C GLU A 74 -14.54 -13.10 -9.17
N ASP A 75 -14.83 -11.88 -8.67
CA ASP A 75 -14.88 -10.66 -9.48
C ASP A 75 -13.68 -9.73 -9.26
N VAL A 76 -12.76 -10.06 -8.35
CA VAL A 76 -11.64 -9.16 -8.01
C VAL A 76 -10.80 -8.80 -9.23
N LEU A 77 -10.45 -9.79 -10.06
CA LEU A 77 -9.59 -9.57 -11.21
C LEU A 77 -10.31 -8.79 -12.32
N SER A 78 -11.54 -9.17 -12.65
CA SER A 78 -12.34 -8.47 -13.66
C SER A 78 -12.55 -7.01 -13.24
N ARG A 79 -12.86 -6.77 -11.96
CA ARG A 79 -13.02 -5.43 -11.42
C ARG A 79 -11.73 -4.61 -11.45
N ALA A 80 -10.59 -5.20 -11.08
CA ALA A 80 -9.30 -4.50 -11.15
C ALA A 80 -8.93 -4.11 -12.59
N ILE A 81 -9.23 -4.97 -13.58
CA ILE A 81 -9.02 -4.68 -15.00
C ILE A 81 -9.95 -3.55 -15.46
N GLU A 82 -11.23 -3.60 -15.08
CA GLU A 82 -12.21 -2.55 -15.40
C GLU A 82 -11.76 -1.18 -14.87
N VAL A 83 -11.29 -1.11 -13.63
CA VAL A 83 -10.74 0.12 -13.05
C VAL A 83 -9.53 0.62 -13.84
N ALA A 84 -8.60 -0.27 -14.19
CA ALA A 84 -7.41 0.09 -14.96
C ALA A 84 -7.76 0.58 -16.38
N GLN A 85 -8.73 -0.06 -17.05
CA GLN A 85 -9.27 0.40 -18.33
C GLN A 85 -9.91 1.78 -18.20
N GLY A 86 -10.72 1.98 -17.16
CA GLY A 86 -11.32 3.28 -16.85
C GLY A 86 -10.27 4.38 -16.66
N PHE A 87 -9.13 4.10 -16.02
CA PHE A 87 -8.03 5.07 -15.95
C PHE A 87 -7.43 5.36 -17.33
N GLY A 88 -7.19 4.34 -18.15
CA GLY A 88 -6.63 4.51 -19.50
C GLY A 88 -7.54 5.26 -20.46
N GLU A 89 -8.86 5.12 -20.32
CA GLU A 89 -9.85 5.77 -21.17
C GLU A 89 -10.13 7.23 -20.76
N ASN A 90 -10.10 7.51 -19.44
CA ASN A 90 -10.65 8.76 -18.91
C ASN A 90 -9.60 9.74 -18.37
N LEU A 91 -8.35 9.33 -18.18
CA LEU A 91 -7.30 10.18 -17.63
C LEU A 91 -6.28 10.58 -18.70
N ASP A 92 -5.89 11.86 -18.70
CA ASP A 92 -4.75 12.29 -19.49
C ASP A 92 -3.44 11.72 -18.90
N PRO A 93 -2.63 11.00 -19.68
CA PRO A 93 -1.46 10.30 -19.16
C PRO A 93 -0.35 11.25 -18.68
N GLN A 94 -0.22 12.43 -19.28
CA GLN A 94 0.81 13.41 -18.87
C GLN A 94 0.43 14.08 -17.56
N ALA A 95 -0.82 14.53 -17.43
CA ALA A 95 -1.36 15.12 -16.21
C ALA A 95 -1.35 14.11 -15.05
N TYR A 96 -1.72 12.85 -15.31
CA TYR A 96 -1.65 11.79 -14.30
C TYR A 96 -0.21 11.59 -13.80
N ALA A 97 0.75 11.39 -14.72
CA ALA A 97 2.14 11.18 -14.35
C ALA A 97 2.74 12.38 -13.58
N ALA A 98 2.44 13.62 -14.00
CA ALA A 98 2.88 14.82 -13.29
C ALA A 98 2.26 14.91 -11.89
N THR A 99 0.98 14.57 -11.75
CA THR A 99 0.27 14.58 -10.46
C THR A 99 0.82 13.52 -9.51
N VAL A 100 1.08 12.30 -9.99
CA VAL A 100 1.70 11.23 -9.19
C VAL A 100 3.08 11.66 -8.68
N ARG A 101 3.91 12.27 -9.54
CA ARG A 101 5.23 12.79 -9.13
C ARG A 101 5.10 13.89 -8.08
N ALA A 102 4.16 14.81 -8.24
CA ALA A 102 3.93 15.88 -7.26
C ALA A 102 3.43 15.34 -5.92
N LEU A 103 2.53 14.34 -5.95
CA LEU A 103 1.92 13.74 -4.77
C LEU A 103 2.92 12.86 -3.99
N ARG A 104 3.66 11.99 -4.69
CA ARG A 104 4.48 10.94 -4.06
C ARG A 104 5.99 11.16 -4.17
N GLY A 105 6.46 12.13 -4.95
CA GLY A 105 7.88 12.29 -5.26
C GLY A 105 8.78 12.47 -4.02
N SER A 106 8.30 13.21 -3.02
CA SER A 106 9.04 13.39 -1.76
C SER A 106 9.16 12.11 -0.95
N VAL A 107 8.11 11.27 -0.93
CA VAL A 107 8.12 9.97 -0.24
C VAL A 107 9.01 8.98 -0.98
N LEU A 108 8.94 8.96 -2.31
CA LEU A 108 9.81 8.11 -3.15
C LEU A 108 11.29 8.43 -2.94
N ALA A 109 11.67 9.71 -2.91
CA ALA A 109 13.04 10.11 -2.63
C ALA A 109 13.52 9.65 -1.24
N GLN A 110 12.67 9.81 -0.21
CA GLN A 110 12.99 9.31 1.13
C GLN A 110 13.10 7.78 1.19
N MET A 111 12.30 7.07 0.39
CA MET A 111 12.38 5.62 0.28
C MET A 111 13.68 5.18 -0.39
N ASP A 112 14.12 5.86 -1.44
CA ASP A 112 15.41 5.57 -2.10
C ASP A 112 16.58 5.74 -1.13
N GLU A 113 16.60 6.84 -0.36
CA GLU A 113 17.58 7.06 0.71
C GLU A 113 17.55 5.96 1.77
N ALA A 114 16.36 5.56 2.21
CA ALA A 114 16.19 4.51 3.22
C ALA A 114 16.65 3.14 2.70
N VAL A 115 16.34 2.78 1.46
CA VAL A 115 16.80 1.54 0.83
C VAL A 115 18.32 1.52 0.70
N ALA A 116 18.94 2.63 0.29
CA ALA A 116 20.39 2.75 0.19
C ALA A 116 21.06 2.58 1.57
N ALA A 117 20.51 3.21 2.61
CA ALA A 117 21.01 3.08 3.98
C ALA A 117 20.88 1.64 4.52
N ASP A 118 19.74 1.00 4.29
CA ASP A 118 19.50 -0.39 4.73
C ASP A 118 20.44 -1.37 4.01
N ARG A 119 20.71 -1.18 2.71
CA ARG A 119 21.68 -1.98 1.95
C ARG A 119 23.11 -1.78 2.47
N ALA A 120 23.53 -0.54 2.69
CA ALA A 120 24.85 -0.22 3.23
C ALA A 120 25.06 -0.85 4.62
N ALA A 121 24.04 -0.81 5.49
CA ALA A 121 24.08 -1.45 6.80
C ALA A 121 24.16 -2.99 6.71
N ALA A 122 23.61 -3.59 5.66
CA ALA A 122 23.70 -5.02 5.38
C ALA A 122 25.00 -5.42 4.64
N GLY A 123 25.86 -4.48 4.26
CA GLY A 123 27.08 -4.73 3.48
C GLY A 123 26.81 -5.11 2.02
N LEU A 124 25.68 -4.68 1.46
CA LEU A 124 25.23 -4.90 0.08
C LEU A 124 25.42 -3.67 -0.81
#